data_AF-A0A5F0JL13-F1
#
_entry.id   AF-A0A5F0JL13-F1
#
_cell.length_a   1.000
_cell.length_b   1.000
_cell.length_c   1.000
_cell.angle_alpha   90.00
_cell.angle_beta   90.00
_cell.angle_gamma   90.00
#
_symmetry.space_group_name_H-M   'P 1'
#
loop_
_entity.id
_entity.type
_entity.pdbx_description
1 polymer ?
#
loop_
_entity_poly.entity_id
_entity_poly.type
_entity_poly.pdbx_seq_one_letter_code
_entity_poly.pdbx_strand_id
1 'polypeptide(L)'
;MGIAKGVIRSNEDYQSVLAANRTVFLLFVSETCPACSSAVQLFEPIAKAYERRVKSLVLDTATTPRLEQVTGTPTLVTHVDGKLKEVVKGFGPWETQEQTIEAIFSRYAQPGVSGEPA
;
A
#
# COMPACT_ATOMS: atom_id res chain seq x y z
N MET A 1 -10.52 -0.55 14.79
CA MET A 1 -11.36 -0.84 13.60
C MET A 1 -11.08 0.23 12.55
N GLY A 2 -10.50 -0.04 11.38
CA GLY A 2 -10.10 -1.29 10.77
C GLY A 2 -9.28 -0.95 9.51
N ILE A 3 -7.97 -0.98 9.64
CA ILE A 3 -7.08 -1.45 8.58
C ILE A 3 -6.44 -2.67 9.21
N ALA A 4 -6.57 -3.83 8.58
CA ALA A 4 -5.91 -5.01 9.09
C ALA A 4 -4.41 -4.72 9.03
N LYS A 5 -3.72 -4.68 10.19
CA LYS A 5 -2.33 -5.10 10.24
C LYS A 5 -2.31 -6.49 9.62
N GLY A 6 -1.95 -6.53 8.34
CA GLY A 6 -1.97 -7.75 7.55
C GLY A 6 -0.73 -8.51 7.93
N VAL A 7 -0.84 -9.82 8.11
CA VAL A 7 0.34 -10.67 8.16
C VAL A 7 0.37 -11.43 6.86
N ILE A 8 1.33 -11.07 5.99
CA ILE A 8 1.69 -11.86 4.82
C ILE A 8 2.90 -12.68 5.26
N ARG A 9 2.72 -13.98 5.53
CA ARG A 9 3.78 -14.84 6.11
C ARG A 9 4.62 -15.52 5.05
N SER A 10 4.12 -15.58 3.81
CA SER A 10 4.75 -16.28 2.72
C SER A 10 4.56 -15.55 1.38
N ASN A 11 5.36 -15.91 0.38
CA ASN A 11 5.15 -15.43 -0.99
C ASN A 11 3.80 -15.93 -1.55
N GLU A 12 3.32 -17.09 -1.11
CA GLU A 12 2.02 -17.62 -1.53
C GLU A 12 0.86 -16.79 -0.97
N ASP A 13 0.93 -16.36 0.29
CA ASP A 13 -0.03 -15.43 0.91
C ASP A 13 -0.05 -14.11 0.13
N TYR A 14 1.14 -13.62 -0.24
CA TYR A 14 1.29 -12.39 -1.01
C TYR A 14 0.59 -12.50 -2.37
N GLN A 15 0.88 -13.55 -3.15
CA GLN A 15 0.23 -13.78 -4.43
C GLN A 15 -1.27 -13.99 -4.30
N SER A 16 -1.73 -14.67 -3.25
CA SER A 16 -3.15 -14.89 -2.97
C SER A 16 -3.89 -13.58 -2.72
N VAL A 17 -3.29 -12.65 -1.95
CA VAL A 17 -3.86 -11.31 -1.73
C VAL A 17 -3.98 -10.55 -3.06
N LEU A 18 -2.94 -10.61 -3.90
CA LEU A 18 -2.93 -9.95 -5.21
C LEU A 18 -3.94 -10.54 -6.19
N ALA A 19 -4.15 -11.86 -6.15
CA ALA A 19 -5.11 -12.54 -7.03
C ALA A 19 -6.56 -12.29 -6.61
N ALA A 20 -6.82 -12.19 -5.31
CA ALA A 20 -8.18 -12.01 -4.76
C ALA A 20 -8.71 -10.57 -4.88
N ASN A 21 -7.84 -9.59 -5.15
CA ASN A 21 -8.19 -8.17 -5.10
C ASN A 21 -7.65 -7.45 -6.33
N ARG A 22 -8.52 -6.69 -7.00
CA ARG A 22 -8.12 -5.91 -8.18
C ARG A 22 -7.03 -4.90 -7.88
N THR A 23 -7.22 -4.07 -6.86
CA THR A 23 -6.25 -3.05 -6.45
C THR A 23 -5.82 -3.34 -5.02
N VAL A 24 -4.50 -3.39 -4.80
CA VAL A 24 -3.89 -3.65 -3.51
C VAL A 24 -2.86 -2.58 -3.18
N PHE A 25 -3.00 -1.95 -2.02
CA PHE A 25 -2.04 -1.02 -1.44
C PHE A 25 -1.38 -1.66 -0.22
N LEU A 26 -0.05 -1.75 -0.23
CA LEU A 26 0.74 -2.37 0.82
C LEU A 26 1.71 -1.34 1.38
N LEU A 27 1.47 -0.89 2.61
CA LEU A 27 2.37 0.00 3.33
C LEU A 27 3.34 -0.83 4.18
N PHE A 28 4.59 -0.87 3.76
CA PHE A 28 5.68 -1.53 4.48
C PHE A 28 6.29 -0.59 5.51
N VAL A 29 6.34 -1.04 6.76
CA VAL A 29 6.86 -0.31 7.92
C VAL A 29 7.81 -1.19 8.74
N SER A 30 8.49 -0.57 9.71
CA SER A 30 9.29 -1.24 10.74
C SER A 30 9.11 -0.51 12.06
N GLU A 31 9.17 -1.23 13.19
CA GLU A 31 9.15 -0.62 14.52
C GLU A 31 10.35 0.31 14.77
N THR A 32 11.48 0.07 14.10
CA THR A 32 12.71 0.87 14.25
C THR A 32 12.73 2.11 13.35
N CYS A 33 11.61 2.45 12.71
CA CYS A 33 11.50 3.52 11.73
C CYS A 33 10.70 4.71 12.30
N PRO A 34 11.35 5.83 12.66
CA PRO A 34 10.66 6.97 13.26
C PRO A 34 9.55 7.56 12.38
N ALA A 35 9.77 7.61 11.06
CA ALA A 35 8.81 8.15 10.10
C ALA A 35 7.59 7.22 9.86
N CYS A 36 7.68 5.95 10.26
CA CYS A 36 6.65 4.96 9.96
C CYS A 36 5.37 5.16 10.78
N SER A 37 5.48 5.63 12.03
CA SER A 37 4.29 5.93 12.84
C SER A 37 3.39 6.96 12.15
N SER A 38 3.99 8.01 11.62
CA SER A 38 3.29 9.09 10.93
C SER A 38 2.70 8.65 9.60
N ALA A 39 3.46 7.87 8.83
CA ALA A 39 2.97 7.26 7.60
C ALA A 39 1.72 6.42 7.83
N VAL A 40 1.68 5.62 8.89
CA VAL A 40 0.50 4.81 9.25
C VAL A 40 -0.68 5.71 9.63
N GLN A 41 -0.46 6.73 10.44
CA GLN A 41 -1.50 7.68 10.85
C GLN A 41 -2.15 8.41 9.67
N LEU A 42 -1.39 8.73 8.62
CA LEU A 42 -1.91 9.32 7.39
C LEU A 42 -2.57 8.28 6.48
N PHE A 43 -1.97 7.10 6.34
CA PHE A 43 -2.44 6.05 5.44
C PHE A 43 -3.77 5.44 5.87
N GLU A 44 -3.94 5.12 7.15
CA GLU A 44 -5.12 4.41 7.64
C GLU A 44 -6.47 5.10 7.35
N PRO A 45 -6.67 6.41 7.62
CA PRO A 45 -7.94 7.07 7.33
C PRO A 45 -8.22 7.13 5.82
N ILE A 46 -7.19 7.37 5.00
CA ILE A 46 -7.33 7.39 3.53
C ILE A 46 -7.73 5.99 3.05
N ALA A 47 -6.99 4.96 3.47
CA ALA A 47 -7.27 3.59 3.09
C ALA A 47 -8.70 3.14 3.46
N LYS A 48 -9.19 3.59 4.63
CA LYS A 48 -10.56 3.31 5.08
C LYS A 48 -11.62 3.94 4.17
N ALA A 49 -11.37 5.13 3.63
CA ALA A 49 -12.28 5.78 2.69
C ALA A 49 -12.48 4.96 1.39
N TYR A 50 -11.51 4.11 1.02
CA TYR A 50 -11.53 3.27 -0.17
C TYR A 50 -11.79 1.78 0.12
N GLU A 51 -12.10 1.38 1.36
CA GLU A 51 -12.15 -0.04 1.80
C GLU A 51 -13.10 -0.94 1.00
N ARG A 52 -14.15 -0.36 0.38
CA ARG A 52 -15.11 -1.08 -0.47
C ARG A 52 -14.60 -1.36 -1.88
N ARG A 53 -13.52 -0.70 -2.30
CA ARG A 53 -13.00 -0.73 -3.68
C ARG A 53 -11.63 -1.39 -3.79
N VAL A 54 -10.83 -1.30 -2.73
CA VAL A 54 -9.44 -1.71 -2.74
C VAL A 54 -9.09 -2.48 -1.47
N LYS A 55 -8.04 -3.31 -1.56
CA LYS A 55 -7.44 -3.94 -0.39
C LYS A 55 -6.26 -3.10 0.07
N SER A 56 -6.26 -2.71 1.34
CA SER A 56 -5.14 -1.97 1.94
C SER A 56 -4.60 -2.74 3.14
N LEU A 57 -3.29 -2.90 3.23
CA LEU A 57 -2.60 -3.57 4.33
C LEU A 57 -1.41 -2.75 4.81
N VAL A 58 -1.21 -2.72 6.12
CA VAL A 58 0.05 -2.27 6.74
C VAL A 58 0.83 -3.51 7.15
N LEU A 59 2.06 -3.63 6.68
CA LEU A 59 2.91 -4.81 6.79
C LEU A 59 4.23 -4.44 7.48
N ASP A 60 4.64 -5.25 8.45
CA ASP A 60 5.94 -5.11 9.11
C ASP A 60 7.01 -5.90 8.33
N THR A 61 8.11 -5.26 7.96
CA THR A 61 9.22 -5.89 7.23
C THR A 61 9.96 -6.95 8.04
N ALA A 62 9.85 -6.96 9.37
CA ALA A 62 10.42 -8.01 10.22
C ALA A 62 9.63 -9.33 10.15
N THR A 63 8.35 -9.29 9.76
CA THR A 63 7.47 -10.47 9.73
C THR A 63 6.96 -10.81 8.33
N THR A 64 7.24 -9.95 7.36
CA THR A 64 6.85 -10.13 5.95
C THR A 64 8.05 -10.62 5.14
N PRO A 65 7.89 -11.58 4.22
CA PRO A 65 8.95 -11.97 3.29
C PRO A 65 9.57 -10.75 2.60
N ARG A 66 10.89 -10.77 2.45
CA ARG A 66 11.63 -9.69 1.82
C ARG A 66 11.25 -9.60 0.34
N LEU A 67 10.72 -8.44 -0.06
CA LEU A 67 10.41 -8.13 -1.46
C LEU A 67 11.50 -7.25 -2.05
N GLU A 68 11.98 -7.58 -3.25
CA GLU A 68 13.10 -6.86 -3.89
C GLU A 68 12.81 -5.37 -4.09
N GLN A 69 11.54 -5.02 -4.38
CA GLN A 69 11.16 -3.62 -4.57
C GLN A 69 11.15 -2.79 -3.26
N VAL A 70 11.11 -3.45 -2.09
CA VAL A 70 11.09 -2.80 -0.77
C VAL A 70 12.50 -2.76 -0.21
N THR A 71 13.20 -1.64 -0.43
CA THR A 71 14.58 -1.44 0.06
C THR A 71 14.67 -0.58 1.32
N GLY A 72 13.54 -0.14 1.87
CA GLY A 72 13.49 0.75 3.03
C GLY A 72 12.05 0.97 3.52
N THR A 73 11.91 1.68 4.63
CA THR A 73 10.61 1.98 5.26
C THR A 73 10.51 3.46 5.63
N PRO A 74 9.34 4.10 5.56
CA PRO A 74 8.09 3.52 5.05
C PRO A 74 8.12 3.41 3.51
N THR A 75 7.51 2.36 2.95
CA THR A 75 7.36 2.21 1.50
C THR A 75 5.93 1.80 1.18
N LEU A 76 5.26 2.54 0.30
CA LEU A 76 3.96 2.15 -0.24
C LEU A 76 4.15 1.45 -1.59
N VAL A 77 3.62 0.24 -1.70
CA VAL A 77 3.62 -0.56 -2.92
C VAL A 77 2.19 -0.69 -3.42
N THR A 78 1.96 -0.32 -4.67
CA THR A 78 0.64 -0.37 -5.32
C THR A 78 0.63 -1.44 -6.40
N HIS A 79 -0.35 -2.34 -6.31
CA HIS A 79 -0.65 -3.34 -7.33
C HIS A 79 -2.04 -3.11 -7.93
N VAL A 80 -2.16 -3.30 -9.24
CA VAL A 80 -3.45 -3.32 -9.95
C VAL A 80 -3.45 -4.51 -10.90
N ASP A 81 -4.51 -5.33 -10.83
CA ASP A 81 -4.67 -6.59 -11.57
C ASP A 81 -3.45 -7.52 -11.38
N GLY A 82 -3.00 -7.64 -10.13
CA GLY A 82 -1.82 -8.41 -9.72
C GLY A 82 -0.46 -7.80 -10.12
N LYS A 83 -0.44 -6.77 -10.97
CA LYS A 83 0.80 -6.17 -11.49
C LYS A 83 1.26 -5.01 -10.63
N LEU A 84 2.58 -4.95 -10.37
CA LEU A 84 3.21 -3.81 -9.72
C LEU A 84 3.00 -2.54 -10.57
N LYS A 85 2.46 -1.48 -9.96
CA LYS A 85 2.20 -0.20 -10.64
C LYS A 85 3.08 0.93 -10.13
N GLU A 86 3.26 1.02 -8.82
CA GLU A 86 4.04 2.10 -8.23
C GLU A 86 4.68 1.63 -6.91
N VAL A 87 5.88 2.14 -6.64
CA VAL A 87 6.61 1.94 -5.39
C VAL A 87 7.10 3.30 -4.93
N VAL A 88 6.59 3.76 -3.80
CA VAL A 88 6.88 5.08 -3.25
C VAL A 88 7.60 4.90 -1.92
N LYS A 89 8.89 5.25 -1.90
CA LYS A 89 9.76 5.15 -0.71
C LYS A 89 9.77 6.48 0.01
N GLY A 90 9.22 6.51 1.23
CA GLY A 90 8.87 7.76 1.90
C GLY A 90 7.79 8.54 1.15
N PHE A 91 7.21 9.54 1.79
CA PHE A 91 6.09 10.31 1.23
C PHE A 91 6.46 11.77 0.92
N GLY A 92 7.76 12.03 0.73
CA GLY A 92 8.26 13.38 0.54
C GLY A 92 8.25 14.22 1.82
N PRO A 93 8.27 15.57 1.68
CA PRO A 93 8.21 16.52 2.80
C PRO A 93 6.97 16.30 3.66
N TRP A 94 7.12 16.49 4.97
CA TRP A 94 6.09 16.26 5.97
C TRP A 94 4.75 16.93 5.63
N GLU A 95 4.82 18.16 5.15
CA GLU A 95 3.69 19.03 4.80
C GLU A 95 2.86 18.51 3.62
N THR A 96 3.43 17.58 2.83
CA THR A 96 2.85 17.07 1.59
C THR A 96 2.58 15.57 1.60
N GLN A 97 2.83 14.88 2.73
CA GLN A 97 2.74 13.42 2.80
C GLN A 97 1.31 12.92 2.62
N GLU A 98 0.34 13.59 3.25
CA GLU A 98 -1.08 13.24 3.13
C GLU A 98 -1.55 13.34 1.69
N GLN A 99 -1.30 14.48 1.02
CA GLN A 99 -1.68 14.71 -0.37
C GLN A 99 -1.00 13.70 -1.30
N THR A 100 0.26 13.32 -1.00
CA THR A 100 0.97 12.29 -1.76
C THR A 100 0.24 10.95 -1.66
N ILE A 101 -0.15 10.52 -0.45
CA ILE A 101 -0.88 9.26 -0.25
C ILE A 101 -2.27 9.33 -0.89
N GLU A 102 -3.01 10.43 -0.69
CA GLU A 102 -4.32 10.63 -1.31
C GLU A 102 -4.28 10.59 -2.83
N ALA A 103 -3.25 11.19 -3.45
CA ALA A 103 -3.08 11.19 -4.89
C ALA A 103 -2.85 9.76 -5.43
N ILE A 104 -2.08 8.95 -4.71
CA ILE A 104 -1.84 7.54 -5.06
C ILE A 104 -3.14 6.75 -5.00
N PHE A 105 -3.91 6.87 -3.90
CA PHE A 105 -5.22 6.23 -3.79
C PHE A 105 -6.17 6.67 -4.88
N SER A 106 -6.30 7.98 -5.09
CA SER A 106 -7.19 8.55 -6.13
C SER A 106 -6.83 8.06 -7.53
N ARG A 107 -5.54 7.86 -7.81
CA ARG A 107 -5.07 7.37 -9.12
C ARG A 107 -5.42 5.91 -9.38
N TYR A 108 -5.30 5.03 -8.37
CA TYR A 108 -5.41 3.58 -8.57
C TYR A 108 -6.66 2.92 -7.97
N ALA A 109 -7.42 3.62 -7.13
CA ALA A 109 -8.69 3.13 -6.57
C ALA A 109 -9.90 3.39 -7.47
N GLN A 110 -9.67 3.76 -8.74
CA GLN A 110 -10.74 4.00 -9.71
C GLN A 110 -11.44 2.68 -10.07
N PRO A 111 -12.78 2.63 -10.06
CA PRO A 111 -13.52 1.48 -10.55
C PRO A 111 -13.32 1.39 -12.07
N GLY A 112 -12.42 0.49 -12.47
CA GLY A 112 -12.11 0.10 -13.84
C GLY A 112 -12.74 0.86 -15.00
N VAL A 113 -11.99 1.79 -15.56
CA VAL A 113 -11.92 1.87 -17.02
C VAL A 113 -10.88 0.82 -17.42
N SER A 114 -11.35 -0.36 -17.82
CA SER A 114 -10.53 -1.28 -18.59
C SER A 114 -10.01 -0.50 -19.81
N GLY A 115 -8.69 -0.40 -19.94
CA GLY A 115 -8.05 0.60 -20.78
C GLY A 115 -8.35 0.49 -22.27
N GLU A 116 -8.31 1.64 -22.94
CA GLU A 116 -7.95 1.78 -24.35
C GLU A 116 -7.55 3.24 -24.59
N PRO A 117 -6.34 3.55 -25.10
CA PRO A 117 -6.10 4.84 -25.73
C PRO A 117 -6.84 4.86 -27.08
N ALA A 118 -7.72 5.84 -27.26
CA ALA A 118 -8.30 6.18 -28.56
C ALA A 118 -7.24 6.80 -29.49
#